data_AF-A0A2V7Q1U1-F1
#
_entry.id   AF-A0A2V7Q1U1-F1
#
_cell.length_a   1.000
_cell.length_b   1.000
_cell.length_c   1.000
_cell.angle_alpha   90.00
_cell.angle_beta   90.00
_cell.angle_gamma   90.00
#
_symmetry.space_group_name_H-M   'P 1'
#
loop_
_entity.id
_entity.type
_entity.pdbx_description
1 polymer ?
#
loop_
_entity_poly.entity_id
_entity_poly.type
_entity_poly.pdbx_seq_one_letter_code
_entity_poly.pdbx_strand_id
1 'polypeptide(L)'
;MNDPNPPRRARPPLMDGLGKLCTEGKELADYLWQVPKDEPARHKIVAILDQIAAEAGKQGRREMPRICAELKTAAKASPSPQQVDVLVSGFDRLVSLWQAAKSGLL
;
A
#
# COMPACT_ATOMS: atom_id res chain seq x y z
N MET A 1 -0.73 14.57 -46.72
CA MET A 1 -0.51 13.16 -46.34
C MET A 1 -0.44 13.15 -44.82
N ASN A 2 -1.25 12.33 -44.16
CA ASN A 2 -1.39 12.29 -42.69
C ASN A 2 -0.19 11.56 -42.08
N ASP A 3 0.60 12.25 -41.26
CA ASP A 3 1.63 11.60 -40.43
C ASP A 3 0.96 10.85 -39.26
N PRO A 4 1.33 9.58 -39.01
CA PRO A 4 0.76 8.82 -37.91
C PRO A 4 1.32 9.31 -36.56
N ASN A 5 0.42 9.82 -35.72
CA ASN A 5 0.69 10.22 -34.35
C ASN A 5 1.39 9.06 -33.57
N PRO A 6 2.58 9.26 -33.00
CA PRO A 6 3.26 8.21 -32.25
C PRO A 6 2.40 7.79 -31.04
N PRO A 7 2.37 6.49 -30.69
CA PRO A 7 1.59 6.02 -29.55
C PRO A 7 2.09 6.73 -28.30
N ARG A 8 1.19 7.45 -27.61
CA ARG A 8 1.49 8.07 -26.32
C ARG A 8 1.99 6.94 -25.41
N ARG A 9 3.30 6.89 -25.16
CA ARG A 9 3.88 6.02 -24.15
C ARG A 9 3.09 6.28 -22.86
N ALA A 10 2.37 5.27 -22.38
CA ALA A 10 1.71 5.32 -21.10
C ALA A 10 2.80 5.62 -20.07
N ARG A 11 2.91 6.89 -19.66
CA ARG A 11 3.82 7.27 -18.59
C ARG A 11 3.36 6.46 -17.39
N PRO A 12 4.22 5.66 -16.74
CA PRO A 12 3.83 5.00 -15.51
C PRO A 12 3.21 6.07 -14.61
N PRO A 13 2.03 5.82 -14.02
CA PRO A 13 1.33 6.84 -13.25
C PRO A 13 2.33 7.41 -12.26
N LEU A 14 2.57 8.72 -12.33
CA LEU A 14 3.50 9.42 -11.45
C LEU A 14 3.13 8.99 -10.04
N MET A 15 4.03 8.25 -9.39
CA MET A 15 3.75 7.56 -8.14
C MET A 15 3.51 8.62 -7.07
N ASP A 16 2.25 8.94 -6.79
CA ASP A 16 1.89 9.96 -5.81
C ASP A 16 2.25 9.49 -4.40
N GLY A 17 2.20 10.40 -3.43
CA GLY A 17 2.54 10.10 -2.03
C GLY A 17 1.85 8.84 -1.51
N LEU A 18 0.57 8.64 -1.82
CA LEU A 18 -0.18 7.43 -1.42
C LEU A 18 0.37 6.14 -2.04
N GLY A 19 0.76 6.17 -3.33
CA GLY A 19 1.33 5.01 -4.01
C GLY A 19 2.72 4.64 -3.48
N LYS A 20 3.53 5.66 -3.15
CA LYS A 20 4.83 5.47 -2.48
C LYS A 20 4.66 4.78 -1.13
N LEU A 21 3.74 5.27 -0.29
CA LEU A 21 3.47 4.69 1.01
C LEU A 21 2.97 3.24 0.92
N CYS A 22 2.07 2.94 -0.02
CA CYS A 22 1.58 1.56 -0.20
C CYS A 22 2.70 0.61 -0.61
N THR A 23 3.63 1.07 -1.45
CA THR A 23 4.74 0.24 -1.95
C THR A 23 5.82 0.06 -0.88
N GLU A 24 6.21 1.13 -0.18
CA GLU A 24 7.16 1.05 0.94
C GLU A 24 6.65 0.14 2.06
N GLY A 25 5.35 0.23 2.37
CA GLY A 25 4.71 -0.65 3.34
C GLY A 25 4.71 -2.12 2.91
N LYS A 26 4.49 -2.38 1.61
CA LYS A 26 4.58 -3.72 1.03
C LYS A 26 6.00 -4.29 1.15
N GLU A 27 7.02 -3.52 0.76
CA GLU A 27 8.43 -3.94 0.85
C GLU A 27 8.83 -4.27 2.30
N LEU A 28 8.33 -3.52 3.28
CA LEU A 28 8.55 -3.81 4.70
C LEU A 28 7.80 -5.08 5.15
N ALA A 29 6.58 -5.30 4.67
CA ALA A 29 5.83 -6.52 4.96
C ALA A 29 6.52 -7.76 4.36
N ASP A 30 7.05 -7.63 3.13
CA ASP A 30 7.85 -8.67 2.47
C ASP A 30 9.18 -8.92 3.22
N TYR A 31 9.83 -7.87 3.73
CA TYR A 31 11.00 -8.01 4.60
C TYR A 31 10.69 -8.77 5.90
N LEU A 32 9.53 -8.50 6.53
CA LEU A 32 9.09 -9.22 7.72
C LEU A 32 8.87 -10.72 7.47
N TRP A 33 8.71 -11.20 6.22
CA TRP A 33 8.68 -12.64 5.98
C TRP A 33 9.99 -13.32 6.35
N GLN A 34 11.12 -12.62 6.18
CA GLN A 34 12.44 -13.11 6.55
C GLN A 34 12.70 -12.95 8.05
N VAL A 35 12.24 -11.83 8.62
CA VAL A 35 12.46 -11.48 10.03
C VAL A 35 11.16 -11.08 10.74
N PRO A 36 10.26 -12.04 11.01
CA PRO A 36 8.91 -11.73 11.49
C PRO A 36 8.90 -11.00 12.84
N LYS A 37 9.97 -11.11 13.64
CA LYS A 37 10.11 -10.52 14.97
C LYS A 37 10.81 -9.15 14.96
N ASP A 38 11.14 -8.59 13.81
CA ASP A 38 11.77 -7.26 13.72
C ASP A 38 10.78 -6.18 14.17
N GLU A 39 10.91 -5.75 15.43
CA GLU A 39 10.07 -4.73 16.05
C GLU A 39 10.22 -3.36 15.38
N PRO A 40 11.45 -2.87 15.05
CA PRO A 40 11.62 -1.64 14.26
C PRO A 40 10.83 -1.65 12.94
N ALA A 41 10.88 -2.73 12.18
CA ALA A 41 10.15 -2.85 10.91
C ALA A 41 8.63 -2.86 11.14
N ARG A 42 8.15 -3.55 12.18
CA ARG A 42 6.73 -3.53 12.57
C ARG A 42 6.25 -2.13 12.97
N HIS A 43 7.03 -1.41 13.75
CA HIS A 43 6.72 -0.01 14.11
C HIS A 43 6.67 0.89 12.89
N LYS A 44 7.60 0.70 11.94
CA LYS A 44 7.61 1.44 10.68
C LYS A 44 6.37 1.14 9.83
N ILE A 45 5.94 -0.12 9.76
CA ILE A 45 4.68 -0.51 9.10
C ILE A 45 3.49 0.22 9.72
N VAL A 46 3.38 0.25 11.06
CA VAL A 46 2.29 0.97 11.73
C VAL A 46 2.28 2.45 11.36
N ALA A 47 3.43 3.11 11.35
CA ALA A 47 3.55 4.52 10.96
C ALA A 47 3.14 4.75 9.49
N ILE A 48 3.52 3.86 8.59
CA ILE A 48 3.10 3.92 7.18
C ILE A 48 1.59 3.75 7.04
N LEU A 49 0.99 2.80 7.76
CA LEU A 49 -0.47 2.58 7.74
C LEU A 49 -1.24 3.80 8.25
N ASP A 50 -0.71 4.53 9.25
CA ASP A 50 -1.29 5.80 9.70
C ASP A 50 -1.22 6.89 8.62
N GLN A 51 -0.10 7.00 7.91
CA GLN A 51 0.05 7.95 6.81
C GLN A 51 -0.87 7.60 5.63
N ILE A 52 -0.98 6.32 5.26
CA ILE A 52 -1.90 5.85 4.21
C ILE A 52 -3.35 6.18 4.59
N ALA A 53 -3.76 5.91 5.83
CA ALA A 53 -5.11 6.21 6.30
C ALA A 53 -5.42 7.72 6.24
N ALA A 54 -4.48 8.56 6.67
CA ALA A 54 -4.64 10.01 6.62
C ALA A 54 -4.75 10.54 5.18
N GLU A 55 -3.85 10.10 4.28
CA GLU A 55 -3.84 10.50 2.88
C GLU A 55 -5.07 9.98 2.12
N ALA A 56 -5.46 8.73 2.35
CA ALA A 56 -6.67 8.16 1.76
C ALA A 56 -7.94 8.86 2.26
N GLY A 57 -7.99 9.23 3.54
CA GLY A 57 -9.09 9.99 4.14
C GLY A 57 -9.28 11.37 3.47
N LYS A 58 -8.18 12.09 3.21
CA LYS A 58 -8.21 13.38 2.47
C LYS A 58 -8.79 13.23 1.06
N GLN A 59 -8.60 12.07 0.43
CA GLN A 59 -9.10 11.76 -0.92
C GLN A 59 -10.52 11.15 -0.92
N GLY A 60 -11.20 11.08 0.23
CA GLY A 60 -12.54 10.50 0.34
C GLY A 60 -12.60 8.97 0.22
N ARG A 61 -11.44 8.29 0.19
CA ARG A 61 -11.34 6.84 0.02
C ARG A 61 -11.57 6.15 1.36
N ARG A 62 -12.82 5.79 1.66
CA ARG A 62 -13.20 5.21 2.97
C ARG A 62 -12.72 3.78 3.20
N GLU A 63 -12.44 3.02 2.14
CA GLU A 63 -12.03 1.61 2.25
C GLU A 63 -10.57 1.47 2.72
N MET A 64 -9.65 2.28 2.18
CA MET A 64 -8.22 2.17 2.53
C MET A 64 -7.94 2.41 4.03
N PRO A 65 -8.53 3.42 4.71
CA PRO A 65 -8.37 3.60 6.16
C PRO A 65 -8.90 2.43 6.99
N ARG A 66 -9.96 1.73 6.54
CA ARG A 66 -10.47 0.54 7.22
C ARG A 66 -9.47 -0.60 7.16
N ILE A 67 -8.93 -0.89 5.97
CA ILE A 67 -7.87 -1.87 5.79
C ILE A 67 -6.65 -1.51 6.63
N CYS A 68 -6.26 -0.23 6.66
CA CYS A 68 -5.14 0.22 7.49
C CYS A 68 -5.37 -0.05 9.00
N ALA A 69 -6.60 0.07 9.49
CA ALA A 69 -6.92 -0.24 10.88
C ALA A 69 -6.79 -1.74 11.19
N GLU A 70 -7.24 -2.60 10.28
CA GLU A 70 -7.09 -4.06 10.38
C GLU A 70 -5.61 -4.45 10.39
N LEU A 71 -4.82 -3.91 9.45
CA LEU A 71 -3.39 -4.21 9.35
C LEU A 71 -2.59 -3.70 10.55
N LYS A 72 -2.99 -2.57 11.15
CA LYS A 72 -2.36 -2.10 12.39
C LYS A 72 -2.58 -3.08 13.55
N THR A 73 -3.75 -3.72 13.61
CA THR A 73 -4.02 -4.77 14.60
C THR A 73 -3.09 -5.96 14.37
N ALA A 74 -2.91 -6.39 13.13
CA ALA A 74 -2.00 -7.49 12.77
C ALA A 74 -0.52 -7.15 13.05
N ALA A 75 -0.10 -5.92 12.77
CA ALA A 75 1.27 -5.46 13.01
C ALA A 75 1.62 -5.43 14.51
N LYS A 76 0.65 -5.07 15.36
CA LYS A 76 0.79 -5.02 16.83
C LYS A 76 0.56 -6.36 17.51
N ALA A 77 -0.06 -7.32 16.84
CA ALA A 77 -0.24 -8.68 17.35
C ALA A 77 1.11 -9.40 17.50
N SER A 78 1.10 -10.50 18.24
CA SER A 78 2.29 -11.33 18.44
C SER A 78 2.92 -11.75 17.10
N PRO A 79 4.23 -11.55 16.92
CA PRO A 79 4.91 -11.88 15.68
C PRO A 79 4.75 -13.35 15.26
N SER A 80 4.12 -13.58 14.11
CA SER A 80 4.02 -14.91 13.50
C SER A 80 3.98 -14.82 11.97
N PRO A 81 4.36 -15.89 11.24
CA PRO A 81 4.25 -15.93 9.78
C PRO A 81 2.84 -15.63 9.28
N GLN A 82 1.82 -16.10 10.00
CA GLN A 82 0.42 -15.80 9.68
C GLN A 82 0.11 -14.31 9.78
N GLN A 83 0.64 -13.60 10.78
CA GLN A 83 0.46 -12.15 10.89
C GLN A 83 1.19 -11.41 9.77
N VAL A 84 2.35 -11.91 9.33
CA VAL A 84 3.08 -11.31 8.20
C VAL A 84 2.33 -11.53 6.88
N ASP A 85 1.75 -12.71 6.67
CA ASP A 85 0.90 -13.01 5.49
C ASP A 85 -0.30 -12.05 5.38
N VAL A 86 -0.95 -11.77 6.52
CA VAL A 86 -2.02 -10.77 6.61
C VAL A 86 -1.51 -9.38 6.23
N LEU A 87 -0.31 -8.98 6.69
CA LEU A 87 0.29 -7.69 6.33
C LEU A 87 0.56 -7.60 4.83
N VAL A 88 1.21 -8.61 4.23
CA VAL A 88 1.52 -8.63 2.80
C VAL A 88 0.24 -8.58 1.96
N SER A 89 -0.71 -9.47 2.23
CA SER A 89 -1.99 -9.53 1.53
C SER A 89 -2.78 -8.21 1.68
N GLY A 90 -2.72 -7.58 2.85
CA GLY A 90 -3.35 -6.30 3.08
C GLY A 90 -2.70 -5.15 2.30
N PHE A 91 -1.37 -5.10 2.25
CA PHE A 91 -0.66 -4.11 1.44
C PHE A 91 -0.90 -4.32 -0.06
N ASP A 92 -0.99 -5.55 -0.54
CA ASP A 92 -1.39 -5.85 -1.92
C ASP A 92 -2.78 -5.30 -2.26
N ARG A 93 -3.73 -5.43 -1.33
CA ARG A 93 -5.06 -4.85 -1.49
C ARG A 93 -5.00 -3.32 -1.49
N LEU A 94 -4.19 -2.69 -0.63
CA LEU A 94 -4.00 -1.23 -0.61
C LEU A 94 -3.40 -0.72 -1.93
N VAL A 95 -2.39 -1.40 -2.47
CA VAL A 95 -1.79 -1.09 -3.78
C VAL A 95 -2.85 -1.22 -4.88
N SER A 96 -3.62 -2.30 -4.89
CA SER A 96 -4.67 -2.54 -5.88
C SER A 96 -5.77 -1.46 -5.85
N LEU A 97 -6.23 -1.07 -4.66
CA LEU A 97 -7.19 0.04 -4.49
C LEU A 97 -6.60 1.37 -4.95
N TRP A 98 -5.33 1.62 -4.66
CA TRP A 98 -4.66 2.83 -5.14
C TRP A 98 -4.58 2.87 -6.67
N GLN A 99 -4.19 1.76 -7.30
CA GLN A 99 -4.11 1.63 -8.75
C GLN A 99 -5.48 1.81 -9.42
N ALA A 100 -6.53 1.12 -8.92
CA ALA A 100 -7.89 1.21 -9.44
C ALA A 100 -8.41 2.66 -9.44
N ALA A 101 -8.15 3.38 -8.35
CA ALA A 101 -8.53 4.78 -8.22
C ALA A 101 -7.66 5.73 -9.06
N LYS A 102 -6.46 5.32 -9.49
CA LYS A 102 -5.61 6.07 -10.43
C LYS A 102 -5.99 5.83 -11.89
N SER A 103 -6.46 4.63 -12.23
CA SER A 103 -6.94 4.28 -13.56
C SER A 103 -8.35 4.80 -13.87
N GLY A 104 -9.05 5.38 -12.90
CA GLY A 104 -10.43 5.86 -13.07
C GLY A 104 -11.44 4.74 -13.29
N LEU A 105 -11.14 3.53 -12.80
CA LEU A 105 -11.98 2.33 -12.94
C LEU A 105 -12.96 2.16 -11.75
N LEU A 106 -13.12 3.19 -10.92
CA LEU A 106 -14.04 3.25 -9.79
C LEU A 106 -14.99 4.45 -9.93
#